data_AF-E7AD92-F1
#
_entry.id   AF-E7AD92-F1
#
_cell.length_a   1.000
_cell.length_b   1.000
_cell.length_c   1.000
_cell.angle_alpha   90.00
_cell.angle_beta   90.00
_cell.angle_gamma   90.00
#
_symmetry.space_group_name_H-M   'P 1'
#
loop_
_entity.id
_entity.type
_entity.pdbx_description
1 polymer ?
#
loop_
_entity_poly.entity_id
_entity_poly.type
_entity_poly.pdbx_seq_one_letter_code
_entity_poly.pdbx_strand_id
1 'polypeptide(L)'
;MLKKVWGVLGLCLLGCASGAPKWITRCADPAAVYKDSVLACGVSEILEGASDDALNLAAMQARSKLADFVLLKHKSDSSKASVELRGTRIKAEWVAQERAYVLVEMDSQALAASSIVPKHKYPTQEDPKEQIKQKAEEDDKK
;
A
#
# COMPACT_ATOMS: atom_id res chain seq x y z
N MET A 1 -41.37 22.77 55.21
CA MET A 1 -40.11 22.50 54.50
C MET A 1 -40.22 21.12 53.86
N LEU A 2 -40.11 21.02 52.53
CA LEU A 2 -39.59 19.87 51.76
C LEU A 2 -39.69 20.26 50.28
N LYS A 3 -38.56 20.63 49.66
CA LYS A 3 -38.49 21.03 48.25
C LYS A 3 -38.34 19.77 47.40
N LYS A 4 -39.29 19.51 46.50
CA LYS A 4 -39.19 18.48 45.46
C LYS A 4 -38.21 18.96 44.39
N VAL A 5 -37.03 18.35 44.34
CA VAL A 5 -36.02 18.58 43.30
C VAL A 5 -36.39 17.72 42.10
N TRP A 6 -36.61 18.37 40.95
CA TRP A 6 -36.75 17.72 39.65
C TRP A 6 -35.46 16.99 39.30
N GLY A 7 -35.51 15.66 39.28
CA GLY A 7 -34.48 14.82 38.69
C GLY A 7 -34.66 14.74 37.18
N VAL A 8 -34.23 15.77 36.44
CA VAL A 8 -33.91 15.61 35.02
C VAL A 8 -32.48 15.10 34.97
N LEU A 9 -32.32 13.79 35.22
CA LEU A 9 -31.04 13.12 35.16
C LEU A 9 -30.87 12.47 33.78
N GLY A 10 -29.98 13.04 32.98
CA GLY A 10 -29.12 12.23 32.12
C GLY A 10 -29.56 11.99 30.69
N LEU A 11 -29.96 13.03 29.95
CA LEU A 11 -29.87 13.01 28.48
C LEU A 11 -28.46 13.45 28.05
N CYS A 12 -27.46 12.59 28.26
CA CYS A 12 -26.10 12.75 27.75
C CYS A 12 -25.68 11.53 26.91
N LEU A 13 -26.48 11.17 25.91
CA LEU A 13 -26.10 10.21 24.86
C LEU A 13 -25.80 10.90 23.51
N LEU A 14 -25.44 12.19 23.55
CA LEU A 14 -25.01 12.97 22.39
C LEU A 14 -23.54 13.37 22.56
N GLY A 15 -22.66 12.75 21.78
CA GLY A 15 -21.23 13.06 21.67
C GLY A 15 -20.40 11.83 22.06
N CYS A 16 -19.76 11.10 21.14
CA CYS A 16 -19.06 11.55 19.95
C CYS A 16 -19.38 10.63 18.78
N ALA A 17 -20.00 11.15 17.72
CA ALA A 17 -19.70 10.62 16.40
C ALA A 17 -18.26 11.07 16.10
N SER A 18 -17.27 10.34 16.63
CA SER A 18 -15.87 10.36 16.20
C SER A 18 -15.86 9.84 14.75
N GLY A 19 -16.32 10.70 13.85
CA GLY A 19 -16.50 10.41 12.44
C GLY A 19 -15.16 10.09 11.81
N ALA A 20 -15.12 9.00 11.07
CA ALA A 20 -13.91 8.55 10.42
C ALA A 20 -13.37 9.65 9.46
N PRO A 21 -12.04 9.82 9.34
CA PRO A 21 -11.48 10.88 8.51
C PRO A 21 -11.93 10.77 7.05
N LYS A 22 -12.28 11.90 6.42
CA LYS A 22 -12.78 11.90 5.02
C LYS A 22 -11.83 11.19 4.04
N TRP A 23 -10.52 11.21 4.28
CA TRP A 23 -9.52 10.60 3.41
C TRP A 23 -9.64 9.07 3.34
N ILE A 24 -10.23 8.39 4.33
CA ILE A 24 -10.33 6.93 4.30
C ILE A 24 -11.29 6.43 3.20
N THR A 25 -12.24 7.28 2.78
CA THR A 25 -13.18 6.95 1.70
C THR A 25 -12.49 6.85 0.33
N ARG A 26 -11.25 7.36 0.23
CA ARG A 26 -10.43 7.38 -0.98
C ARG A 26 -9.46 6.21 -1.07
N CYS A 27 -9.50 5.26 -0.14
CA CYS A 27 -8.56 4.13 -0.14
C CYS A 27 -8.83 3.07 -1.21
N ALA A 28 -9.95 3.14 -1.92
CA ALA A 28 -10.16 2.38 -3.15
C ALA A 28 -9.51 3.06 -4.38
N ASP A 29 -9.28 4.37 -4.31
CA ASP A 29 -8.80 5.14 -5.46
C ASP A 29 -7.29 4.89 -5.70
N PRO A 30 -6.80 5.07 -6.94
CA PRO A 30 -5.38 5.17 -7.25
C PRO A 30 -4.72 6.36 -6.53
N ALA A 31 -3.39 6.43 -6.59
CA ALA A 31 -2.69 7.61 -6.10
C ALA A 31 -3.06 8.86 -6.92
N ALA A 32 -3.19 10.01 -6.24
CA ALA A 32 -3.64 11.25 -6.85
C ALA A 32 -2.73 12.43 -6.49
N VAL A 33 -2.59 13.36 -7.41
CA VAL A 33 -1.87 14.63 -7.17
C VAL A 33 -2.76 15.54 -6.33
N TYR A 34 -2.20 16.07 -5.25
CA TYR A 34 -2.82 17.05 -4.39
C TYR A 34 -1.81 18.15 -4.07
N LYS A 35 -2.01 19.33 -4.69
CA LYS A 35 -1.04 20.44 -4.65
C LYS A 35 0.34 19.95 -5.08
N ASP A 36 1.36 20.14 -4.24
CA ASP A 36 2.76 19.81 -4.51
C ASP A 36 3.14 18.38 -4.09
N SER A 37 2.16 17.51 -3.87
CA SER A 37 2.39 16.15 -3.41
C SER A 37 1.52 15.14 -4.14
N VAL A 38 1.95 13.88 -4.14
CA VAL A 38 1.16 12.73 -4.56
C VAL A 38 0.74 11.97 -3.31
N LEU A 39 -0.55 11.72 -3.17
CA LEU A 39 -1.13 11.02 -2.03
C LEU A 39 -1.66 9.66 -2.46
N ALA A 40 -1.44 8.65 -1.63
CA ALA A 40 -2.04 7.34 -1.78
C ALA A 40 -2.54 6.83 -0.43
N CYS A 41 -3.74 6.25 -0.43
CA CYS A 41 -4.24 5.53 0.73
C CYS A 41 -4.21 4.01 0.50
N GLY A 42 -3.77 3.27 1.52
CA GLY A 42 -3.91 1.83 1.62
C GLY A 42 -4.76 1.42 2.82
N VAL A 43 -5.29 0.20 2.77
CA VAL A 43 -6.18 -0.35 3.79
C VAL A 43 -5.90 -1.83 4.01
N SER A 44 -5.84 -2.26 5.26
CA SER A 44 -5.68 -3.66 5.62
C SER A 44 -6.71 -4.05 6.65
N GLU A 45 -7.10 -5.32 6.65
CA GLU A 45 -7.86 -5.91 7.74
C GLU A 45 -6.94 -6.14 8.95
N ILE A 46 -7.53 -6.03 10.15
CA ILE A 46 -6.86 -6.33 11.41
C ILE A 46 -7.21 -7.77 11.77
N LEU A 47 -6.21 -8.64 11.73
CA LEU A 47 -6.37 -10.04 12.12
C LEU A 47 -5.88 -10.21 13.56
N GLU A 48 -6.67 -10.91 14.38
CA GLU A 48 -6.29 -11.29 15.76
C GLU A 48 -5.89 -10.11 16.67
N GLY A 49 -6.37 -8.89 16.36
CA GLY A 49 -6.02 -7.69 17.11
C GLY A 49 -4.63 -7.12 16.80
N ALA A 50 -3.90 -7.65 15.82
CA ALA A 50 -2.59 -7.16 15.40
C ALA A 50 -2.73 -5.90 14.52
N SER A 51 -3.05 -4.76 15.13
CA SER A 51 -3.25 -3.48 14.41
C SER A 51 -1.98 -2.97 13.73
N ASP A 52 -0.81 -3.24 14.30
CA ASP A 52 0.46 -2.73 13.79
C ASP A 52 0.86 -3.43 12.48
N ASP A 53 0.60 -4.73 12.37
CA ASP A 53 0.79 -5.49 11.13
C ASP A 53 -0.16 -5.01 10.04
N ALA A 54 -1.41 -4.72 10.41
CA ALA A 54 -2.39 -4.16 9.49
C ALA A 54 -2.00 -2.76 9.02
N LEU A 55 -1.49 -1.89 9.91
CA LEU A 55 -0.95 -0.58 9.54
C LEU A 55 0.24 -0.71 8.60
N ASN A 56 1.17 -1.64 8.87
CA ASN A 56 2.32 -1.87 8.00
C ASN A 56 1.87 -2.34 6.60
N LEU A 57 0.93 -3.29 6.53
CA LEU A 57 0.40 -3.77 5.26
C LEU A 57 -0.37 -2.68 4.49
N ALA A 58 -1.17 -1.88 5.19
CA ALA A 58 -1.84 -0.72 4.60
C ALA A 58 -0.83 0.30 4.06
N ALA A 59 0.27 0.55 4.78
CA ALA A 59 1.34 1.43 4.32
C ALA A 59 2.07 0.87 3.09
N MET A 60 2.28 -0.45 3.02
CA MET A 60 2.84 -1.13 1.84
C MET A 60 1.91 -1.00 0.63
N GLN A 61 0.60 -1.22 0.80
CA GLN A 61 -0.37 -1.02 -0.27
C GLN A 61 -0.40 0.43 -0.77
N ALA A 62 -0.37 1.41 0.14
CA ALA A 62 -0.32 2.82 -0.23
C ALA A 62 0.93 3.14 -1.07
N ARG A 63 2.10 2.62 -0.68
CA ARG A 63 3.34 2.75 -1.45
C ARG A 63 3.25 2.04 -2.80
N SER A 64 2.62 0.87 -2.89
CA SER A 64 2.40 0.18 -4.18
C SER A 64 1.64 1.09 -5.16
N LYS A 65 0.59 1.77 -4.70
CA LYS A 65 -0.16 2.72 -5.55
C LYS A 65 0.68 3.92 -6.00
N LEU A 66 1.61 4.39 -5.17
CA LEU A 66 2.56 5.42 -5.57
C LEU A 66 3.52 4.90 -6.65
N ALA A 67 3.98 3.65 -6.55
CA ALA A 67 4.82 3.03 -7.57
C ALA A 67 4.08 2.89 -8.90
N ASP A 68 2.82 2.45 -8.87
CA ASP A 68 1.97 2.36 -10.07
C ASP A 68 1.79 3.74 -10.72
N PHE A 69 1.60 4.79 -9.92
CA PHE A 69 1.51 6.15 -10.41
C PHE A 69 2.80 6.62 -11.10
N VAL A 70 3.98 6.31 -10.54
CA VAL A 70 5.27 6.62 -11.17
C VAL A 70 5.39 5.88 -12.51
N LEU A 71 5.11 4.58 -12.55
CA LEU A 71 5.18 3.80 -13.79
C LEU A 71 4.27 4.39 -14.89
N LEU A 72 3.04 4.74 -14.53
CA LEU A 72 2.08 5.37 -15.44
C LEU A 72 2.61 6.70 -15.99
N LYS A 73 3.21 7.55 -15.13
CA LYS A 73 3.81 8.83 -15.55
C LYS A 73 4.95 8.64 -16.55
N HIS A 74 5.73 7.58 -16.40
CA HIS A 74 6.83 7.24 -17.29
C HIS A 74 6.42 6.34 -18.47
N LYS A 75 5.13 6.07 -18.66
CA LYS A 75 4.60 5.17 -19.71
C LYS A 75 5.26 3.78 -19.68
N SER A 76 5.60 3.30 -18.49
CA SER A 76 6.22 2.01 -18.26
C SER A 76 5.19 1.01 -17.73
N ASP A 77 5.45 -0.28 -17.97
CA ASP A 77 4.61 -1.38 -17.52
C ASP A 77 5.21 -2.03 -16.26
N SER A 78 4.37 -2.21 -15.23
CA SER A 78 4.70 -2.94 -13.99
C SER A 78 5.25 -4.35 -14.21
N SER A 79 4.94 -4.99 -15.34
CA SER A 79 5.49 -6.31 -15.70
C SER A 79 6.97 -6.25 -16.10
N LYS A 80 7.46 -5.08 -16.54
CA LYS A 80 8.80 -4.89 -17.11
C LYS A 80 9.71 -4.04 -16.23
N ALA A 81 9.14 -3.34 -15.26
CA ALA A 81 9.82 -2.33 -14.48
C ALA A 81 9.41 -2.40 -13.01
N SER A 82 10.37 -2.14 -12.15
CA SER A 82 10.17 -1.82 -10.74
C SER A 82 10.43 -0.33 -10.51
N VAL A 83 9.88 0.21 -9.44
CA VAL A 83 10.11 1.61 -9.04
C VAL A 83 10.82 1.64 -7.70
N GLU A 84 11.88 2.43 -7.63
CA GLU A 84 12.45 2.84 -6.35
C GLU A 84 11.80 4.16 -5.95
N LEU A 85 10.86 4.09 -4.99
CA LEU A 85 10.18 5.27 -4.47
C LEU A 85 11.11 6.07 -3.56
N ARG A 86 11.25 7.37 -3.82
CA ARG A 86 12.01 8.30 -2.96
C ARG A 86 11.10 9.32 -2.30
N GLY A 87 11.50 9.80 -1.13
CA GLY A 87 10.81 10.89 -0.44
C GLY A 87 9.36 10.58 -0.04
N THR A 88 9.06 9.32 0.29
CA THR A 88 7.73 8.95 0.82
C THR A 88 7.68 9.04 2.33
N ARG A 89 6.55 9.49 2.88
CA ARG A 89 6.30 9.53 4.33
C ARG A 89 4.85 9.18 4.66
N ILE A 90 4.64 8.58 5.82
CA ILE A 90 3.29 8.40 6.36
C ILE A 90 2.79 9.77 6.83
N LYS A 91 1.61 10.17 6.36
CA LYS A 91 0.98 11.45 6.69
C LYS A 91 -0.08 11.30 7.77
N ALA A 92 -0.83 10.20 7.73
CA ALA A 92 -1.86 9.90 8.71
C ALA A 92 -2.11 8.39 8.76
N GLU A 93 -2.53 7.95 9.94
CA GLU A 93 -2.98 6.59 10.21
C GLU A 93 -4.36 6.66 10.85
N TRP A 94 -5.18 5.65 10.59
CA TRP A 94 -6.49 5.52 11.22
C TRP A 94 -6.81 4.05 11.46
N VAL A 95 -7.15 3.71 12.69
CA VAL A 95 -7.52 2.36 13.09
C VAL A 95 -9.02 2.35 13.37
N ALA A 96 -9.76 1.58 12.59
CA ALA A 96 -11.15 1.22 12.84
C ALA A 96 -11.21 -0.17 13.50
N GLN A 97 -12.41 -0.64 13.82
CA GLN A 97 -12.61 -1.89 14.57
C GLN A 97 -11.97 -3.12 13.90
N GLU A 98 -12.04 -3.22 12.57
CA GLU A 98 -11.55 -4.39 11.82
C GLU A 98 -10.55 -4.02 10.72
N ARG A 99 -10.18 -2.73 10.62
CA ARG A 99 -9.37 -2.23 9.51
C ARG A 99 -8.42 -1.14 9.94
N ALA A 100 -7.22 -1.19 9.39
CA ALA A 100 -6.21 -0.15 9.48
C ALA A 100 -6.10 0.58 8.13
N TYR A 101 -5.98 1.90 8.20
CA TYR A 101 -5.86 2.77 7.04
C TYR A 101 -4.60 3.61 7.17
N VAL A 102 -3.86 3.78 6.08
CA VAL A 102 -2.64 4.60 6.06
C VAL A 102 -2.65 5.49 4.84
N LEU A 103 -2.44 6.78 5.06
CA LEU A 103 -2.23 7.79 4.02
C LEU A 103 -0.73 8.06 3.89
N VAL A 104 -0.18 7.76 2.72
CA VAL A 104 1.22 8.03 2.38
C VAL A 104 1.29 9.21 1.41
N GLU A 105 2.26 10.08 1.66
CA GLU A 105 2.57 11.24 0.84
C GLU A 105 3.95 11.07 0.20
N MET A 106 4.05 11.46 -1.07
CA MET A 106 5.30 11.60 -1.80
C MET A 106 5.39 13.03 -2.33
N ASP A 107 6.52 13.69 -2.11
CA ASP A 107 6.75 15.03 -2.67
C ASP A 107 6.79 14.98 -4.20
N SER A 108 6.18 15.95 -4.88
CA SER A 108 6.17 16.01 -6.35
C SER A 108 7.56 16.18 -6.96
N GLN A 109 8.51 16.80 -6.26
CA GLN A 109 9.92 16.87 -6.68
C GLN A 109 10.59 15.50 -6.54
N ALA A 110 10.20 14.70 -5.55
CA ALA A 110 10.68 13.33 -5.39
C ALA A 110 10.14 12.38 -6.47
N LEU A 111 9.02 12.72 -7.14
CA LEU A 111 8.55 12.01 -8.33
C LEU A 111 9.60 12.05 -9.44
N ALA A 112 10.22 13.20 -9.68
CA ALA A 112 11.27 13.36 -10.70
C ALA A 112 12.57 12.64 -10.30
N ALA A 113 12.81 12.45 -9.00
CA ALA A 113 13.97 11.74 -8.47
C ALA A 113 13.77 10.22 -8.34
N SER A 114 12.54 9.72 -8.47
CA SER A 114 12.23 8.29 -8.39
C SER A 114 12.68 7.60 -9.68
N SER A 115 13.38 6.48 -9.55
CA SER A 115 13.98 5.78 -10.69
C SER A 115 13.16 4.55 -11.08
N ILE A 116 13.13 4.28 -12.39
CA ILE A 116 12.63 3.02 -12.93
C ILE A 116 13.80 2.05 -13.05
N VAL A 117 13.67 0.90 -12.40
CA VAL A 117 14.62 -0.20 -12.51
C VAL A 117 14.04 -1.24 -13.46
N PRO A 118 14.65 -1.49 -14.63
CA PRO A 118 14.23 -2.57 -15.51
C PRO A 118 14.28 -3.91 -14.77
N LYS A 119 13.19 -4.69 -14.82
CA LYS A 119 13.22 -6.06 -14.31
C LYS A 119 14.10 -6.88 -15.25
N HIS A 120 15.18 -7.45 -14.71
CA HIS A 120 16.00 -8.40 -15.47
C HIS A 120 15.11 -9.56 -15.91
N LYS A 121 15.13 -9.89 -17.21
CA LYS A 121 14.63 -11.17 -17.67
C LYS A 121 15.56 -12.22 -17.09
N TYR A 122 15.05 -13.07 -16.19
CA TYR A 122 15.76 -14.31 -15.89
C TYR A 122 15.95 -15.05 -17.23
N PRO A 123 17.18 -15.49 -17.57
CA PRO A 123 17.36 -16.33 -18.74
C PRO A 123 16.47 -17.56 -18.56
N THR A 124 15.67 -17.83 -19.59
CA THR A 124 14.85 -19.04 -19.72
C THR A 124 15.69 -20.24 -19.31
N GLN A 125 15.27 -20.93 -18.26
CA GLN A 125 15.84 -22.22 -17.86
C GLN A 125 15.70 -23.15 -19.07
N GLU A 126 16.83 -23.51 -19.69
CA GLU A 126 16.86 -24.47 -20.78
C GLU A 126 16.18 -25.76 -20.34
N ASP A 127 15.34 -26.32 -21.23
CA ASP A 127 14.57 -27.52 -21.01
C ASP A 127 15.50 -28.68 -20.58
N PRO A 128 15.27 -29.34 -19.43
CA PRO A 128 16.13 -30.43 -18.95
C PRO A 128 16.24 -31.63 -19.91
N LYS A 129 15.46 -31.67 -21.00
CA LYS A 129 15.54 -32.72 -22.02
C LYS A 129 16.76 -32.60 -22.95
N GLU A 130 17.37 -31.43 -23.10
CA GLU A 130 18.50 -31.28 -24.04
C GLU A 130 19.85 -31.76 -23.45
N GLN A 131 20.00 -31.69 -22.12
CA GLN A 131 21.20 -32.20 -21.43
C GLN A 131 21.26 -33.74 -21.37
N ILE A 132 20.12 -34.43 -21.43
CA ILE A 132 20.09 -35.90 -21.40
C ILE A 132 20.60 -36.49 -22.73
N LYS A 133 20.47 -35.75 -23.84
CA LYS A 133 20.93 -36.23 -25.16
C LYS A 133 22.45 -36.14 -25.30
N GLN A 134 23.07 -35.09 -24.75
CA GLN A 134 24.52 -34.89 -24.83
C GLN A 134 25.31 -35.87 -23.96
N LYS A 135 24.74 -36.32 -22.83
CA LYS A 135 25.40 -37.31 -21.96
C LYS A 135 25.33 -38.75 -22.51
N ALA A 136 24.37 -39.04 -23.39
CA ALA A 136 24.25 -40.36 -24.01
C ALA A 136 25.20 -40.56 -25.21
N GLU A 137 25.63 -39.50 -25.89
CA GLU A 137 26.58 -39.58 -27.01
C GLU A 137 28.05 -39.66 -26.58
N GLU A 138 28.38 -39.28 -25.33
CA GLU A 138 29.76 -39.34 -24.82
C GLU A 138 30.09 -40.71 -24.20
N ASP A 139 29.10 -41.42 -23.64
CA ASP A 139 29.27 -42.76 -23.05
C ASP A 139 29.25 -43.91 -24.09
N ASP A 140 28.83 -43.69 -25.33
CA ASP A 140 28.86 -44.70 -26.41
C ASP A 140 30.16 -44.68 -27.24
N LYS A 141 31.11 -43.80 -26.88
CA LYS A 141 32.40 -43.63 -27.59
C LYS A 141 33.63 -44.00 -26.76
N LYS A 142 33.45 -44.69 -25.62
CA LYS A 142 34.54 -45.15 -24.77
C LYS A 142 34.69 -46.67 -24.76
#